data_AF-A0A642C6T7-F1
#
_entry.id   AF-A0A642C6T7-F1
#
_cell.length_a   1.000
_cell.length_b   1.000
_cell.length_c   1.000
_cell.angle_alpha   90.00
_cell.angle_beta   90.00
_cell.angle_gamma   90.00
#
_symmetry.space_group_name_H-M   'P 1'
#
loop_
_entity.id
_entity.type
_entity.pdbx_description
1 polymer ?
#
loop_
_entity_poly.entity_id
_entity_poly.type
_entity_poly.pdbx_seq_one_letter_code
_entity_poly.pdbx_strand_id
1 'polypeptide(L)' 'HIAENIHTDYLLHVINLHRKSLRENKIGSAIPHLNKKQFKAIEVPVPPYNEQVKIVAAINSAQDRLDTIMENL' A
#
# COMPACT_ATOMS: atom_id res chain seq x y z
N HIS A 1 6.92 -12.23 12.60
CA HIS A 1 7.54 -11.06 13.23
C HIS A 1 7.22 -9.87 12.34
N ILE A 2 6.30 -9.00 12.76
CA ILE A 2 6.19 -7.68 12.13
C ILE A 2 7.45 -6.95 12.59
N ALA A 3 8.31 -6.54 11.67
CA ALA A 3 9.53 -5.85 12.05
C ALA A 3 9.16 -4.61 12.88
N GLU A 4 9.71 -4.48 14.08
CA GLU A 4 9.33 -3.48 15.09
C GLU A 4 9.48 -2.01 14.61
N ASN A 5 10.00 -1.79 13.39
CA ASN A 5 10.29 -0.49 12.79
C ASN A 5 9.56 -0.25 11.46
N ILE A 6 8.36 -0.82 11.26
CA ILE A 6 7.54 -0.56 10.06
C ILE A 6 6.38 0.37 10.42
N HIS A 7 6.31 1.52 9.75
CA HIS A 7 5.19 2.44 9.82
C HIS A 7 3.98 1.84 9.12
N THR A 8 2.84 1.77 9.79
CA THR A 8 1.62 1.10 9.30
C THR A 8 1.13 1.68 7.97
N ASP A 9 1.07 3.02 7.86
CA ASP A 9 0.59 3.66 6.63
C ASP A 9 1.55 3.45 5.46
N TYR A 10 2.86 3.42 5.73
CA TYR A 10 3.86 3.10 4.71
C TYR A 10 3.61 1.69 4.16
N LEU A 11 3.45 0.71 5.04
CA LEU A 11 3.14 -0.66 4.64
C LEU A 11 1.84 -0.73 3.84
N LEU A 12 0.81 0.00 4.27
CA LEU A 12 -0.46 0.06 3.55
C LEU A 12 -0.29 0.65 2.15
N HIS A 13 0.48 1.73 1.99
CA HIS A 13 0.77 2.30 0.69
C HIS A 13 1.52 1.30 -0.21
N VAL A 14 2.53 0.60 0.30
CA VAL A 14 3.25 -0.43 -0.47
C VAL A 14 2.32 -1.56 -0.89
N ILE A 15 1.48 -2.08 0.01
CA ILE A 15 0.48 -3.10 -0.33
C ILE A 15 -0.48 -2.58 -1.41
N ASN A 16 -0.88 -1.32 -1.31
CA ASN A 16 -1.77 -0.69 -2.29
C ASN A 16 -1.10 -0.53 -3.68
N LEU A 17 0.21 -0.35 -3.77
CA LEU A 17 0.92 -0.39 -5.06
C LEU A 17 0.74 -1.72 -5.78
N HIS A 18 0.69 -2.83 -5.03
CA HIS A 18 0.47 -4.16 -5.58
C HIS A 18 -1.01 -4.54 -5.72
N ARG A 19 -1.95 -3.65 -5.37
CA ARG A 19 -3.41 -3.93 -5.36
C ARG A 19 -3.94 -4.43 -6.70
N LYS A 20 -3.42 -3.90 -7.82
CA LYS A 20 -3.81 -4.35 -9.17
C LYS A 20 -3.39 -5.80 -9.40
N SER A 21 -2.12 -6.11 -9.20
CA SER A 21 -1.57 -7.47 -9.32
C SER A 21 -2.29 -8.46 -8.39
N LEU A 22 -2.53 -8.06 -7.14
CA LEU A 22 -3.26 -8.88 -6.16
C LEU A 22 -4.71 -9.15 -6.56
N ARG A 23 -5.37 -8.20 -7.23
CA ARG A 23 -6.73 -8.35 -7.75
C ARG A 23 -6.79 -9.12 -9.06
N GLU A 24 -5.75 -9.14 -9.88
CA GLU A 24 -5.73 -9.85 -11.16
C GLU A 24 -5.40 -11.34 -10.98
N ASN A 25 -4.75 -11.70 -9.88
CA ASN A 25 -4.38 -13.07 -9.51
C ASN A 25 -5.43 -13.80 -8.64
N LYS A 26 -6.73 -13.57 -8.89
CA LYS A 26 -7.81 -14.19 -8.13
C LYS A 26 -7.96 -15.68 -8.49
N ILE A 27 -8.04 -16.55 -7.49
CA ILE A 27 -8.37 -17.97 -7.68
C ILE A 27 -9.87 -18.15 -7.39
N GLY A 28 -10.60 -18.74 -8.35
CA GLY A 28 -12.02 -19.06 -8.23
C GLY A 28 -12.97 -18.04 -8.88
N SER A 29 -14.06 -18.54 -9.47
CA SER A 29 -15.04 -17.75 -10.26
C SER A 29 -16.09 -17.02 -9.40
N ALA A 30 -16.39 -17.54 -8.20
CA ALA A 30 -17.50 -17.06 -7.36
C ALA A 30 -17.07 -16.16 -6.18
N ILE A 31 -15.98 -16.49 -5.49
CA ILE A 31 -15.38 -15.65 -4.44
C ILE A 31 -13.90 -15.48 -4.76
N PRO A 32 -13.46 -14.26 -5.08
CA PRO A 32 -12.08 -14.03 -5.41
C PRO A 32 -11.19 -14.12 -4.17
N HIS A 33 -10.51 -15.26 -4.02
CA HIS A 33 -9.55 -15.45 -2.94
C HIS A 33 -8.17 -14.93 -3.33
N LEU A 34 -7.52 -14.26 -2.39
CA LEU A 34 -6.14 -13.87 -2.53
C LEU A 34 -5.23 -15.09 -2.41
N ASN A 35 -4.38 -15.31 -3.41
CA ASN A 35 -3.40 -16.38 -3.36
C ASN A 35 -2.32 -16.07 -2.30
N LYS A 36 -2.32 -16.84 -1.21
CA LYS A 36 -1.36 -16.68 -0.10
C LYS A 36 0.11 -16.79 -0.54
N LYS A 37 0.42 -17.63 -1.55
CA LYS A 37 1.79 -17.80 -2.05
C LYS A 37 2.28 -16.55 -2.76
N GLN A 38 1.44 -15.98 -3.62
CA GLN A 38 1.75 -14.75 -4.35
C GLN A 38 1.80 -13.53 -3.42
N PHE A 39 0.90 -13.45 -2.45
CA PHE A 39 0.94 -12.39 -1.44
C PHE A 39 2.23 -12.40 -0.62
N LYS A 40 2.69 -13.58 -0.19
CA LYS A 40 3.98 -13.73 0.52
C LYS A 40 5.21 -13.48 -0.35
N ALA A 41 5.06 -13.52 -1.67
CA ALA A 41 6.13 -13.25 -2.62
C ALA A 41 6.26 -11.75 -2.97
N ILE A 42 5.39 -10.88 -2.44
CA ILE A 42 5.57 -9.44 -2.59
C ILE A 42 6.79 -9.01 -1.80
N GLU A 43 7.77 -8.48 -2.52
CA GLU A 43 8.91 -7.80 -1.92
C GLU A 43 8.49 -6.41 -1.46
N VAL A 44 8.62 -6.16 -0.16
CA VAL A 44 8.36 -4.85 0.44
C VAL A 44 9.71 -4.22 0.76
N PRO A 45 10.12 -3.14 0.08
CA PRO A 45 11.29 -2.38 0.51
C PRO A 45 11.00 -1.78 1.88
N VAL A 46 11.95 -1.87 2.81
CA VAL A 46 11.81 -1.29 4.16
C VAL A 46 12.95 -0.31 4.39
N PRO A 47 12.75 0.99 4.05
CA PRO A 47 13.74 2.02 4.35
C PRO A 47 13.77 2.32 5.86
N PRO A 48 14.74 3.12 6.35
CA PRO A 48 14.77 3.56 7.74
C PRO A 48 13.45 4.22 8.16
N TYR A 49 13.05 4.06 9.43
CA TYR A 49 11.75 4.54 9.93
C TYR A 49 11.48 6.02 9.61
N ASN A 50 12.48 6.88 9.77
CA ASN A 50 12.36 8.31 9.45
C ASN A 50 12.06 8.57 7.97
N GLU A 51 12.60 7.75 7.07
CA GLU A 51 12.29 7.85 5.63
C GLU A 51 10.88 7.35 5.33
N GLN A 52 10.41 6.30 6.03
CA GLN A 52 9.01 5.85 5.92
C GLN A 52 8.03 6.98 6.30
N VAL A 53 8.31 7.70 7.39
CA VAL A 53 7.50 8.85 7.83
C VAL A 53 7.49 9.97 6.79
N LYS A 54 8.66 10.31 6.21
CA LYS A 54 8.74 11.34 5.15
C LYS A 54 7.94 10.95 3.91
N ILE A 55 8.01 9.69 3.51
CA ILE A 55 7.25 9.16 2.36
C ILE A 55 5.74 9.29 2.62
N VAL A 56 5.27 8.86 3.79
CA VAL A 56 3.85 8.97 4.17
C VAL A 56 3.40 10.44 4.17
N ALA A 57 4.19 11.34 4.76
CA ALA A 57 3.87 12.76 4.78
C ALA A 57 3.75 13.37 3.37
N ALA A 58 4.64 12.99 2.45
CA ALA A 58 4.58 13.44 1.06
C ALA A 58 3.34 12.92 0.33
N ILE A 59 2.94 11.66 0.56
CA ILE A 59 1.73 11.08 -0.02
C ILE A 59 0.49 11.81 0.50
N ASN A 60 0.37 11.98 1.82
CA ASN A 60 -0.78 12.68 2.43
C ASN A 60 -0.89 14.11 1.89
N SER A 61 0.22 14.85 1.84
CA SER A 61 0.19 16.22 1.29
C SER A 61 -0.25 16.28 -0.17
N ALA A 62 0.09 15.26 -0.98
CA ALA A 62 -0.40 15.18 -2.35
C ALA A 62 -1.90 14.86 -2.41
N GLN A 63 -2.39 13.98 -1.54
CA GLN A 63 -3.81 13.64 -1.45
C GLN A 63 -4.65 14.84 -0.99
N ASP A 64 -4.23 15.57 0.05
CA ASP A 64 -4.92 16.76 0.55
C ASP A 64 -5.12 17.81 -0.56
N ARG A 65 -4.12 17.98 -1.43
CA ARG A 65 -4.20 18.88 -2.58
C ARG A 65 -5.22 18.41 -3.62
N LEU A 66 -5.28 17.10 -3.88
CA LEU A 66 -6.26 16.53 -4.80
C LEU A 66 -7.67 16.68 -4.24
N ASP A 67 -7.86 16.41 -2.95
CA ASP A 67 -9.15 16.56 -2.27
C ASP A 67 -9.62 18.02 -2.32
N THR A 68 -8.72 18.97 -2.05
CA THR A 68 -9.00 20.42 -2.19
C THR A 68 -9.46 20.77 -3.61
N ILE A 69 -8.81 20.22 -4.64
CA ILE A 69 -9.22 20.46 -6.04
C ILE A 69 -10.61 19.87 -6.30
N MET A 70 -10.87 18.65 -5.80
CA MET A 70 -12.15 17.96 -5.98
C MET A 70 -13.32 18.65 -5.28
N GLU A 71 -13.10 19.29 -4.13
CA GLU A 71 -14.14 20.03 -3.42
C GLU A 71 -14.53 21.35 -4.09
N ASN A 72 -13.63 21.93 -4.89
CA ASN A 72 -13.85 23.18 -5.62
C ASN A 72 -14.40 22.97 -7.05
N LEU A 73 -14.68 21.72 -7.44
CA LEU A 73 -15.29 21.32 -8.70
C LEU A 73 -16.79 21.07 -8.54
#